data_AF-A0A4Y9RYJ7-F1
#
_entry.id   AF-A0A4Y9RYJ7-F1
#
_cell.length_a   1.000
_cell.length_b   1.000
_cell.length_c   1.000
_cell.angle_alpha   90.00
_cell.angle_beta   90.00
_cell.angle_gamma   90.00
#
_symmetry.space_group_name_H-M   'P 1'
#
loop_
_entity.id
_entity.type
_entity.pdbx_description
1 polymer ?
#
loop_
_entity_poly.entity_id
_entity_poly.type
_entity_poly.pdbx_seq_one_letter_code
_entity_poly.pdbx_strand_id
1 'polypeptide(L)' 'MDHAGYSWSLRPEGEGWVWVIRASENGLPLVTGSAPSRAVAAALVVRGIARGMTQIHAPESLAA' A
#
# COMPACT_ATOMS: atom_id res chain seq x y z
N MET A 1 5.70 15.64 -12.98
CA MET A 1 5.57 15.48 -11.53
C MET A 1 5.93 14.03 -11.25
N ASP A 2 7.10 13.81 -10.65
CA ASP A 2 7.62 12.49 -10.36
C ASP A 2 6.81 11.93 -9.18
N HIS A 3 5.81 11.10 -9.48
CA HIS A 3 4.75 10.77 -8.53
C HIS A 3 5.24 9.80 -7.45
N ALA A 4 5.79 10.39 -6.38
CA ALA A 4 5.71 10.00 -4.98
C ALA A 4 5.62 8.49 -4.66
N GLY A 5 6.77 7.83 -4.50
CA GLY A 5 7.08 6.68 -3.61
C GLY A 5 6.28 5.36 -3.72
N TYR A 6 5.00 5.41 -4.10
CA TYR A 6 4.03 4.33 -3.95
C TYR A 6 3.04 4.29 -5.11
N SER A 7 2.62 3.08 -5.48
CA SER A 7 1.46 2.84 -6.33
C SER A 7 0.40 2.06 -5.56
N TRP A 8 -0.85 2.05 -6.02
CA TRP A 8 -1.92 1.30 -5.36
C TRP A 8 -2.90 0.71 -6.38
N SER A 9 -3.62 -0.34 -5.97
CA SER A 9 -4.68 -0.95 -6.79
C SER A 9 -5.81 -1.47 -5.93
N LEU A 10 -7.04 -1.45 -6.48
CA LEU A 10 -8.24 -2.03 -5.90
C LEU A 10 -8.79 -3.07 -6.89
N ARG A 11 -9.15 -4.27 -6.40
CA ARG A 11 -9.81 -5.28 -7.22
C ARG A 11 -10.97 -5.95 -6.46
N PRO A 12 -12.08 -6.29 -7.14
CA PRO A 12 -13.10 -7.13 -6.52
C PRO A 12 -12.55 -8.54 -6.27
N GLU A 13 -12.92 -9.16 -5.15
CA GLU A 13 -12.58 -10.54 -4.80
C GLU A 13 -13.72 -11.14 -3.96
N GLY A 14 -14.47 -12.09 -4.54
CA GLY A 14 -15.69 -12.63 -3.95
C GLY A 14 -16.75 -11.54 -3.72
N GLU A 15 -17.32 -11.50 -2.51
CA GLU A 15 -18.27 -10.46 -2.08
C GLU A 15 -17.59 -9.16 -1.62
N GLY A 16 -16.25 -9.10 -1.66
CA GLY A 16 -15.46 -8.00 -1.14
C GLY A 16 -14.54 -7.36 -2.16
N TRP A 17 -13.65 -6.52 -1.63
CA TRP A 17 -12.62 -5.81 -2.37
C TRP A 17 -11.27 -6.01 -1.69
N VAL A 18 -10.26 -6.31 -2.49
CA VAL A 18 -8.86 -6.29 -2.07
C VAL A 18 -8.24 -4.96 -2.48
N TRP A 19 -7.44 -4.39 -1.57
CA TRP A 19 -6.63 -3.22 -1.81
C TRP A 19 -5.16 -3.52 -1.54
N VAL A 20 -4.28 -2.92 -2.33
CA VAL A 20 -2.83 -3.10 -2.21
C VAL A 20 -2.14 -1.75 -2.40
N ILE A 21 -1.19 -1.44 -1.53
CA ILE A 21 -0.20 -0.38 -1.71
C ILE A 21 1.14 -1.05 -2.03
N ARG A 22 1.83 -0.58 -3.07
CA ARG A 22 3.12 -1.10 -3.54
C ARG A 22 4.18 0.00 -3.53
N ALA A 23 5.43 -0.38 -3.33
CA ALA A 23 6.54 0.54 -3.61
C ALA A 23 6.59 0.84 -5.11
N SER A 24 6.72 2.11 -5.49
CA SER A 24 6.79 2.47 -6.91
C SER A 24 8.08 2.02 -7.58
N GLU A 25 9.16 1.84 -6.81
CA GLU A 25 10.49 1.45 -7.31
C GLU A 25 10.52 0.02 -7.85
N ASN A 26 9.93 -0.93 -7.11
CA ASN A 26 10.06 -2.37 -7.41
C ASN A 26 8.72 -3.10 -7.50
N GLY A 27 7.59 -2.40 -7.29
CA GLY A 27 6.25 -2.99 -7.36
C GLY A 27 5.93 -3.96 -6.22
N LEU A 28 6.79 -4.10 -5.20
CA LEU A 28 6.53 -5.01 -4.09
C LEU A 28 5.37 -4.50 -3.22
N PRO A 29 4.47 -5.38 -2.77
CA PRO A 29 3.38 -5.00 -1.88
C PRO A 29 3.96 -4.59 -0.52
N LEU A 30 3.63 -3.37 -0.10
CA LEU A 30 3.95 -2.85 1.23
C LEU A 30 2.85 -3.20 2.23
N VAL A 31 1.60 -3.02 1.80
CA VAL A 31 0.40 -3.31 2.61
C VAL A 31 -0.69 -3.86 1.71
N THR A 32 -1.39 -4.87 2.19
CA THR A 32 -2.57 -5.46 1.55
C THR A 32 -3.69 -5.64 2.56
N GLY A 33 -4.93 -5.56 2.11
CA GLY A 33 -6.08 -5.88 2.96
C GLY A 33 -7.34 -6.10 2.14
N SER A 34 -8.39 -6.52 2.83
CA SER A 34 -9.72 -6.69 2.28
C SER A 34 -10.72 -5.70 2.90
N ALA A 35 -11.80 -5.44 2.18
CA ALA A 35 -12.87 -4.55 2.59
C ALA A 35 -14.21 -5.02 2.02
N PRO A 36 -15.34 -4.74 2.69
CA PRO A 36 -16.66 -5.14 2.20
C PRO A 36 -17.13 -4.31 0.99
N SER A 37 -16.48 -3.17 0.69
CA SER A 37 -16.83 -2.34 -0.46
C SER A 37 -15.62 -1.59 -1.02
N ARG A 38 -15.74 -1.18 -2.29
CA ARG A 38 -14.73 -0.34 -2.97
C ARG A 38 -14.42 0.94 -2.21
N ALA A 39 -15.45 1.59 -1.65
CA ALA A 39 -15.30 2.84 -0.91
C ALA A 39 -14.47 2.64 0.36
N VAL A 40 -14.73 1.56 1.11
CA VAL A 40 -13.95 1.20 2.30
C VAL A 40 -12.52 0.84 1.90
N ALA A 41 -12.33 0.09 0.81
CA ALA A 41 -11.01 -0.26 0.28
C ALA A 41 -10.18 1.00 -0.08
N ALA A 42 -10.79 1.97 -0.75
CA ALA A 42 -10.15 3.25 -1.07
C ALA A 42 -9.80 4.06 0.19
N ALA A 43 -10.69 4.11 1.18
CA ALA A 43 -10.43 4.77 2.46
C ALA A 43 -9.24 4.13 3.21
N LEU A 44 -9.11 2.81 3.15
CA LEU A 44 -7.98 2.08 3.75
C LEU A 44 -6.66 2.36 3.03
N VAL A 45 -6.65 2.50 1.70
CA VAL A 45 -5.47 2.96 0.94
C VAL A 45 -5.04 4.34 1.41
N VAL A 46 -5.96 5.31 1.47
CA VAL A 46 -5.65 6.68 1.92
C VAL A 46 -5.14 6.68 3.35
N ARG A 47 -5.77 5.91 4.24
CA ARG A 47 -5.30 5.72 5.62
C ARG A 47 -3.90 5.10 5.67
N GLY A 48 -3.61 4.15 4.80
CA GLY A 48 -2.31 3.49 4.69
C GLY A 48 -1.19 4.45 4.33
N ILE A 49 -1.43 5.27 3.31
CA ILE A 49 -0.49 6.30 2.87
C ILE A 49 -0.32 7.38 3.96
N ALA A 50 -1.42 7.89 4.53
CA ALA A 50 -1.39 8.99 5.50
C ALA A 50 -0.70 8.63 6.83
N ARG A 51 -0.68 7.35 7.21
CA ARG A 51 -0.06 6.89 8.47
C ARG A 51 1.41 6.47 8.34
N GLY A 52 2.02 6.60 7.16
CA GLY A 52 3.41 6.19 6.95
C GLY A 52 3.63 4.67 7.06
N MET A 53 2.58 3.85 6.87
CA MET A 53 2.69 2.38 6.84
C MET A 53 3.41 1.86 5.58
N THR A 54 4.10 2.76 4.89
CA THR A 54 4.76 2.59 3.61
C THR A 54 6.27 2.81 3.71
N GLN A 55 6.81 3.00 4.91
CA GLN A 55 8.25 3.02 5.12
C GLN A 55 8.81 1.60 5.10
N ILE A 56 9.54 1.26 4.04
CA ILE A 56 10.49 0.16 4.09
C ILE A 56 11.56 0.63 5.08
N HIS A 57 11.62 0.03 6.28
CA HIS A 57 12.82 0.12 7.10
C HIS A 57 13.93 -0.57 6.29
N ALA A 58 14.79 0.21 5.64
CA ALA A 58 16.08 -0.30 5.24
C ALA A 58 16.74 -0.84 6.52
N PRO A 59 17.25 -2.09 6.55
CA PRO A 59 18.09 -2.50 7.66
C PRO A 59 19.24 -1.51 7.68
N GLU A 60 19.36 -0.73 8.76
CA GLU A 60 20.53 0.10 8.99
C GLU A 60 21.74 -0.82 8.78
N SER A 61 22.57 -0.50 7.79
CA SER A 61 23.77 -1.27 7.57
C SER A 61 24.52 -1.26 8.89
N LEU A 62 24.74 -2.44 9.47
CA LEU A 62 25.65 -2.63 10.57
C LEU A 62 27.06 -2.25 10.07
N ALA A 63 27.36 -0.97 10.10
CA ALA A 63 28.71 -0.45 9.99
C ALA A 63 29.30 -0.54 11.41
N ALA A 64 29.93 -1.67 11.68
CA ALA A 64 30.87 -1.87 12.78
C ALA A 64 32.05 -2.67 12.25
#